data_AF-W2SVA0-F1
#
_entry.id   AF-W2SVA0-F1
#
_cell.length_a   1.000
_cell.length_b   1.000
_cell.length_c   1.000
_cell.angle_alpha   90.00
_cell.angle_beta   90.00
_cell.angle_gamma   90.00
#
_symmetry.space_group_name_H-M   'P 1'
#
loop_
_entity.id
_entity.type
_entity.pdbx_description
1 polymer ?
#
loop_
_entity_poly.entity_id
_entity_poly.type
_entity_poly.pdbx_seq_one_letter_code
_entity_poly.pdbx_strand_id
1 'polypeptide(L)'
;MVLSCLMALASSGKTMPKFLFLAAGTDGIDGPTDAAGAYITNADVDKKIVGKGLKYLEISNSYEFWSTYNNGKNHFKPGPTGTNVMDIQIVLLDFDQ
;
A
#
# COMPACT_ATOMS: atom_id res chain seq x y z
N MET A 1 -2.55 5.33 -3.45
CA MET A 1 -3.77 4.79 -2.82
C MET A 1 -3.51 4.05 -1.50
N VAL A 2 -2.68 3.01 -1.52
CA VAL A 2 -2.35 2.17 -0.35
C VAL A 2 -1.90 2.99 0.85
N LEU A 3 -1.06 4.00 0.64
CA LEU A 3 -0.56 4.85 1.72
C LEU A 3 -1.68 5.63 2.40
N SER A 4 -2.62 6.17 1.61
CA SER A 4 -3.80 6.86 2.15
C SER A 4 -4.68 5.92 2.97
N CYS A 5 -4.91 4.70 2.48
CA CYS A 5 -5.65 3.67 3.22
C CYS A 5 -4.95 3.36 4.56
N LEU A 6 -3.64 3.13 4.54
CA LEU A 6 -2.86 2.86 5.75
C LEU A 6 -2.98 3.99 6.78
N MET A 7 -2.89 5.25 6.35
CA MET A 7 -3.03 6.41 7.25
C MET A 7 -4.43 6.49 7.86
N ALA A 8 -5.47 6.23 7.07
CA ALA A 8 -6.85 6.22 7.55
C ALA A 8 -7.08 5.09 8.58
N LEU A 9 -6.60 3.87 8.29
CA LEU A 9 -6.73 2.73 9.19
C LEU A 9 -5.97 2.94 10.50
N ALA A 10 -4.71 3.39 10.42
CA ALA A 10 -3.88 3.67 11.59
C ALA A 10 -4.46 4.78 12.47
N SER A 11 -5.15 5.75 11.88
CA SER A 11 -5.82 6.83 12.62
C SER A 11 -7.14 6.40 13.26
N SER A 12 -7.82 5.38 12.72
CA SER A 12 -9.15 4.96 13.16
C SER A 12 -9.20 4.35 14.56
N GLY A 13 -8.12 3.68 14.99
CA GLY A 13 -8.06 2.96 16.26
C GLY A 13 -9.07 1.80 16.41
N LYS A 14 -9.73 1.41 15.32
CA LYS A 14 -10.72 0.33 15.33
C LYS A 14 -10.03 -1.03 15.24
N THR A 15 -10.56 -2.01 15.98
CA THR A 15 -10.20 -3.41 15.78
C THR A 15 -10.69 -3.85 14.41
N MET A 16 -9.85 -4.54 13.65
CA MET A 16 -10.16 -5.02 12.31
C MET A 16 -9.96 -6.53 12.23
N PRO A 17 -10.74 -7.26 11.41
CA PRO A 17 -10.42 -8.64 11.07
C PRO A 17 -9.04 -8.71 10.41
N LYS A 18 -8.49 -9.92 10.27
CA LYS A 18 -7.26 -10.10 9.49
C LYS A 18 -7.53 -9.68 8.05
N PHE A 19 -6.63 -8.90 7.47
CA PHE A 19 -6.82 -8.37 6.13
C PHE A 19 -5.50 -8.24 5.36
N LEU A 20 -5.66 -8.18 4.05
CA LEU A 20 -4.67 -7.66 3.12
C LEU A 20 -5.36 -6.69 2.16
N PHE A 21 -4.77 -5.52 1.94
CA PHE A 21 -5.18 -4.59 0.90
C PHE A 21 -4.02 -4.40 -0.08
N LEU A 22 -4.28 -4.63 -1.37
CA LEU A 22 -3.38 -4.41 -2.48
C LEU A 22 -4.02 -3.41 -3.44
N ALA A 23 -3.24 -2.46 -3.94
CA ALA A 23 -3.58 -1.71 -5.13
C ALA A 23 -2.39 -1.75 -6.09
N ALA A 24 -2.63 -2.12 -7.35
CA ALA A 24 -1.58 -2.26 -8.35
C ALA A 24 -2.05 -1.99 -9.79
N GLY A 25 -1.18 -1.40 -10.59
CA GLY A 25 -1.28 -1.27 -12.03
C GLY A 25 -1.06 -2.63 -12.72
N THR A 26 -1.93 -2.98 -13.65
CA THR A 26 -1.87 -4.27 -14.36
C THR A 26 -0.73 -4.37 -15.37
N ASP A 27 -0.14 -3.25 -15.74
CA ASP A 27 1.09 -3.17 -16.56
C ASP A 27 2.37 -3.44 -15.77
N GLY A 28 2.26 -3.57 -14.44
CA GLY A 28 3.38 -3.78 -13.55
C GLY A 28 4.07 -2.48 -13.11
N ILE A 29 3.46 -1.32 -13.40
CA ILE A 29 4.04 0.01 -13.21
C ILE A 29 3.02 0.94 -12.52
N ASP A 30 3.44 1.68 -11.50
CA ASP A 30 2.70 2.74 -10.81
C ASP A 30 3.51 4.04 -10.91
N GLY A 31 3.04 4.95 -11.77
CA GLY A 31 3.75 6.19 -12.09
C GLY A 31 5.12 5.95 -12.75
N PRO A 32 6.08 6.89 -12.62
CA PRO A 32 7.42 6.75 -13.20
C PRO A 32 8.34 5.92 -12.28
N THR A 33 7.93 4.70 -11.91
CA THR A 33 8.64 3.87 -10.93
C THR A 33 8.80 2.41 -11.38
N ASP A 34 9.55 1.61 -10.62
CA ASP A 34 9.75 0.17 -10.85
C ASP A 34 8.74 -0.71 -10.09
N ALA A 35 7.78 -0.11 -9.38
CA ALA A 35 6.75 -0.81 -8.64
C ALA A 35 5.44 -0.78 -9.40
N ALA A 36 4.63 -1.83 -9.30
CA ALA A 36 3.25 -1.84 -9.77
C ALA A 36 2.29 -1.20 -8.78
N GLY A 37 2.72 -1.03 -7.52
CA GLY A 37 1.90 -0.52 -6.43
C GLY A 37 2.43 -1.03 -5.09
N ALA A 38 1.54 -1.20 -4.11
CA ALA A 38 1.93 -1.67 -2.77
C ALA A 38 0.82 -2.48 -2.10
N TYR A 39 1.15 -3.13 -0.99
CA TYR A 39 0.17 -3.81 -0.16
C TYR A 39 0.39 -3.54 1.34
N ILE A 40 -0.67 -3.71 2.11
CA ILE A 40 -0.67 -3.60 3.57
C ILE A 40 -1.50 -4.72 4.20
N THR A 41 -1.18 -5.03 5.44
CA THR A 41 -1.84 -6.00 6.31
C THR A 41 -2.07 -5.39 7.70
N ASN A 42 -2.68 -6.13 8.63
CA ASN A 42 -2.83 -5.68 10.02
C ASN A 42 -1.49 -5.30 10.68
N ALA A 43 -0.40 -5.99 10.31
CA ALA A 43 0.92 -5.75 10.91
C ALA A 43 1.48 -4.36 10.58
N ASP A 44 1.00 -3.73 9.50
CA ASP A 44 1.47 -2.43 9.05
C ASP A 44 0.74 -1.27 9.77
N VAL A 45 -0.40 -1.55 10.40
CA VAL A 45 -1.28 -0.55 11.02
C VAL A 45 -0.71 -0.08 12.36
N ASP A 46 0.15 0.94 12.32
CA ASP A 46 0.75 1.57 13.51
C ASP A 46 0.47 3.09 13.55
N LYS A 47 0.02 3.61 14.71
CA LYS A 47 -0.16 5.05 14.92
C LYS A 47 1.13 5.85 14.75
N LYS A 48 2.30 5.25 15.02
CA LYS A 48 3.61 5.92 14.94
C LYS A 48 3.97 6.36 13.52
N ILE A 49 3.45 5.69 12.49
CA ILE A 49 3.77 6.00 11.11
C ILE A 49 2.87 7.08 10.49
N VAL A 50 1.76 7.44 11.16
CA VAL A 50 0.75 8.37 10.62
C VAL A 50 1.38 9.72 10.25
N GLY A 51 2.10 10.34 11.18
CA GLY A 51 2.72 11.64 10.93
C GLY A 51 3.77 11.61 9.81
N LYS A 52 4.50 10.50 9.65
CA LYS A 52 5.45 10.33 8.54
C LYS A 52 4.70 10.15 7.22
N GLY A 53 3.73 9.24 7.16
CA GLY A 53 3.02 8.91 5.92
C GLY A 53 2.17 10.06 5.37
N LEU A 54 1.55 10.88 6.24
CA LEU A 54 0.84 12.09 5.81
C LEU A 54 1.75 13.09 5.10
N LYS A 55 2.97 13.31 5.61
CA LYS A 55 3.97 14.18 4.93
C LYS A 55 4.31 13.68 3.53
N TYR A 56 4.45 12.37 3.34
CA TYR A 56 4.71 11.80 2.01
C TYR A 56 3.51 11.92 1.06
N LEU A 57 2.28 11.85 1.59
CA LEU A 57 1.07 12.09 0.79
C LEU A 57 0.98 13.55 0.34
N GLU A 58 1.26 14.52 1.22
CA GLU A 58 1.21 15.96 0.91
C GLU A 58 2.13 16.35 -0.26
N ILE A 59 3.29 15.68 -0.38
CA ILE A 59 4.26 15.92 -1.46
C ILE A 59 4.17 14.91 -2.60
N SER A 60 3.11 14.09 -2.65
CA SER A 60 2.89 13.06 -3.67
C SER A 60 4.06 12.07 -3.86
N ASN A 61 4.73 11.70 -2.76
CA ASN A 61 5.92 10.85 -2.78
C ASN A 61 5.71 9.51 -2.05
N SER A 62 4.62 8.80 -2.37
CA SER A 62 4.35 7.49 -1.77
C SER A 62 5.40 6.44 -2.12
N TYR A 63 6.07 6.56 -3.28
CA TYR A 63 7.11 5.63 -3.69
C TYR A 63 8.27 5.59 -2.68
N GLU A 64 8.80 6.74 -2.27
CA GLU A 64 9.90 6.82 -1.30
C GLU A 64 9.50 6.32 0.09
N PHE A 65 8.25 6.58 0.50
CA PHE A 65 7.71 6.00 1.74
C PHE A 65 7.83 4.47 1.71
N TRP A 66 7.31 3.85 0.66
CA TRP A 66 7.30 2.39 0.54
C TRP A 66 8.68 1.79 0.33
N SER A 67 9.59 2.49 -0.38
CA SER A 67 10.96 2.03 -0.60
C SER A 67 11.75 1.92 0.71
N THR A 68 11.44 2.77 1.69
CA THR A 68 12.09 2.73 3.02
C THR A 68 11.30 1.91 4.05
N TYR A 69 9.98 1.87 3.95
CA TYR A 69 9.11 1.15 4.87
C TYR A 69 9.29 -0.36 4.74
N ASN A 70 9.47 -1.06 5.88
CA ASN A 70 9.75 -2.50 5.94
C ASN A 70 10.84 -2.96 4.94
N ASN A 71 11.86 -2.11 4.71
CA ASN A 71 12.93 -2.36 3.74
C ASN A 71 12.40 -2.63 2.31
N GLY A 72 11.33 -1.95 1.89
CA GLY A 72 10.77 -2.08 0.55
C GLY A 72 9.85 -3.28 0.36
N LYS A 73 9.62 -4.12 1.38
CA LYS A 73 8.86 -5.37 1.24
C LYS A 73 7.39 -5.15 0.88
N ASN A 74 6.82 -4.00 1.25
CA ASN A 74 5.42 -3.67 0.95
C ASN A 74 5.22 -3.18 -0.49
N HIS A 75 6.29 -2.86 -1.24
CA HIS A 75 6.18 -2.59 -2.66
C HIS A 75 5.84 -3.87 -3.42
N PHE A 76 4.84 -3.80 -4.28
CA PHE A 76 4.53 -4.88 -5.19
C PHE A 76 5.27 -4.64 -6.51
N LYS A 77 6.32 -5.43 -6.77
CA LYS A 77 7.20 -5.29 -7.94
C LYS A 77 7.22 -6.58 -8.79
N PRO A 78 6.15 -6.91 -9.51
CA PRO A 78 6.12 -8.08 -10.40
C PRO A 78 7.00 -7.91 -11.66
N GLY A 79 7.43 -6.68 -11.95
CA GLY A 79 8.05 -6.32 -13.23
C GLY A 79 7.01 -6.06 -14.33
N PRO A 80 7.44 -5.62 -15.52
CA PRO A 80 6.54 -5.32 -16.63
C PRO A 80 5.76 -6.55 -17.08
N THR A 81 4.44 -6.45 -17.16
CA THR A 81 3.58 -7.60 -17.52
C THR A 81 3.36 -7.73 -19.03
N GLY A 82 3.61 -6.66 -19.79
CA GLY A 82 3.39 -6.61 -21.25
C GLY A 82 1.93 -6.41 -21.67
N THR A 83 1.02 -6.12 -20.74
CA THR A 83 -0.38 -5.75 -21.01
C THR A 83 -0.79 -4.58 -20.14
N ASN A 84 -1.90 -3.89 -20.44
CA ASN A 84 -2.43 -2.83 -19.58
C ASN A 84 -3.96 -2.79 -19.68
N VAL A 85 -4.63 -3.07 -18.56
CA VAL A 85 -6.08 -2.95 -18.37
C VAL A 85 -6.42 -2.08 -17.15
N MET A 86 -5.61 -1.04 -16.91
CA MET A 86 -5.68 -0.12 -15.77
C MET A 86 -5.32 -0.78 -14.42
N ASP A 87 -5.93 -0.34 -13.32
CA ASP A 87 -5.58 -0.73 -11.95
C ASP A 87 -6.52 -1.80 -11.39
N ILE A 88 -5.99 -2.62 -10.47
CA ILE A 88 -6.76 -3.55 -9.65
C ILE A 88 -6.57 -3.17 -8.17
N GLN A 89 -7.67 -3.25 -7.41
CA GLN A 89 -7.67 -3.14 -5.95
C GLN A 89 -8.26 -4.42 -5.36
N ILE A 90 -7.53 -5.06 -4.45
CA ILE A 90 -7.95 -6.30 -3.80
C ILE A 90 -7.98 -6.08 -2.30
N VAL A 91 -9.12 -6.39 -1.69
CA VAL A 91 -9.25 -6.51 -0.24
C VAL A 91 -9.52 -7.98 0.06
N LEU A 92 -8.60 -8.63 0.76
CA LEU A 92 -8.81 -9.95 1.32
C LEU A 92 -9.15 -9.77 2.80
N LEU A 93 -10.24 -10.39 3.24
CA LEU A 93 -10.68 -10.41 4.64
C LEU A 93 -10.71 -11.86 5.12
N ASP A 94 -10.12 -12.09 6.27
CA ASP A 94 -10.17 -13.35 6.99
C ASP A 94 -10.97 -13.13 8.29
N PHE A 95 -12.11 -13.82 8.36
CA PHE A 95 -13.08 -13.75 9.44
C PHE A 95 -13.00 -14.95 10.39
N ASP A 96 -12.13 -15.93 10.09
CA ASP A 96 -11.97 -17.10 10.93
C ASP A 96 -11.10 -16.71 12.14
N GLN A 97 -11.70 -16.79 13.33
CA GLN A 97 -11.02 -16.62 14.62
C GLN A 97 -10.68 -17.96 15.24
#